data_AF-E4XQD6-F1
#
_entry.id   AF-E4XQD6-F1
#
_cell.length_a   1.000
_cell.length_b   1.000
_cell.length_c   1.000
_cell.angle_alpha   90.00
_cell.angle_beta   90.00
_cell.angle_gamma   90.00
#
_symmetry.space_group_name_H-M   'P 1'
#
loop_
_entity.id
_entity.type
_entity.pdbx_description
1 polymer ?
#
loop_
_entity_poly.entity_id
_entity_poly.type
_entity_poly.pdbx_seq_one_letter_code
_entity_poly.pdbx_strand_id
1 'polypeptide(L)'
;MTDNADKDYFPVMVQKYIEKPLLIHNRKFDIRQWFMIHQTENSLDVYIYDGCYLRFSGQHFSLFDFDDYIHLTNHSIQVNNLTRTSVAQKGAHEFIPSSCIWSKETFSTWLASENEARDLWNETVFPQMKSILKEVTSDSFEKEGTLRKNTFEFFGADFMIDEKLDVFLLEINKSPDPAANTRIQRNLFEGITSDTIKVNFRFFKKNQLLVIFSDLIAFSDSN
;
A
#
# COMPACT_ATOMS: atom_id res chain seq x y z
N MET A 1 -33.43 11.52 -38.48
CA MET A 1 -32.11 11.97 -38.00
C MET A 1 -31.94 11.39 -36.61
N THR A 2 -31.25 10.26 -36.54
CA THR A 2 -30.90 9.54 -35.32
C THR A 2 -29.58 10.09 -34.81
N ASP A 3 -29.62 10.83 -33.71
CA ASP A 3 -28.42 11.20 -32.93
C ASP A 3 -28.81 11.19 -31.44
N ASN A 4 -29.07 9.99 -30.93
CA ASN A 4 -28.85 9.71 -29.51
C ASN A 4 -27.66 8.75 -29.48
N ALA A 5 -26.46 9.30 -29.59
CA ALA A 5 -25.26 8.60 -29.19
C ALA A 5 -25.40 8.33 -27.68
N ASP A 6 -25.50 7.05 -27.31
CA ASP A 6 -25.39 6.60 -25.93
C ASP A 6 -24.11 7.19 -25.35
N LYS A 7 -24.25 8.20 -24.49
CA LYS A 7 -23.13 8.65 -23.66
C LYS A 7 -22.88 7.53 -22.67
N ASP A 8 -21.75 6.84 -22.80
CA ASP A 8 -21.29 5.89 -21.80
C ASP A 8 -21.11 6.62 -20.46
N TYR A 9 -22.11 6.50 -19.59
CA TYR A 9 -22.03 6.98 -18.21
C TYR A 9 -21.26 5.94 -17.41
N PHE A 10 -20.02 6.28 -17.02
CA PHE A 10 -19.25 5.48 -16.08
C PHE A 10 -19.72 5.78 -14.65
N PRO A 11 -19.96 4.76 -13.81
CA PRO A 11 -20.29 4.99 -12.40
C PRO A 11 -19.11 5.66 -11.70
N VAL A 12 -19.40 6.67 -10.88
CA VAL A 12 -18.40 7.40 -10.09
C VAL A 12 -18.73 7.29 -8.61
N MET A 13 -17.69 7.32 -7.78
CA MET A 13 -17.80 7.38 -6.33
C MET A 13 -17.53 8.80 -5.85
N VAL A 14 -18.42 9.35 -5.03
CA VAL A 14 -18.25 10.66 -4.40
C VAL A 14 -17.82 10.44 -2.96
N GLN A 15 -16.56 10.79 -2.66
CA GLN A 15 -15.97 10.64 -1.33
C GLN A 15 -15.72 12.00 -0.68
N LYS A 16 -15.90 12.09 0.64
CA LYS A 16 -15.43 13.26 1.39
C LYS A 16 -13.91 13.35 1.29
N TYR A 17 -13.42 14.48 0.80
CA TYR A 17 -11.98 14.76 0.74
C TYR A 17 -11.39 14.95 2.15
N ILE A 18 -10.21 14.40 2.41
CA ILE A 18 -9.44 14.61 3.64
C ILE A 18 -8.72 15.96 3.52
N GLU A 19 -9.33 17.00 4.07
CA GLU A 19 -8.84 18.39 3.94
C GLU A 19 -7.65 18.70 4.85
N LYS A 20 -7.43 17.89 5.88
CA LYS A 20 -6.36 18.07 6.86
C LYS A 20 -5.48 16.82 6.98
N PRO A 21 -4.83 16.39 5.89
CA PRO A 21 -3.92 15.26 5.94
C PRO A 21 -2.72 15.57 6.84
N LEU A 22 -2.10 14.53 7.41
CA LEU A 22 -0.75 14.66 7.95
C LEU A 22 0.19 15.09 6.81
N LEU A 23 0.96 16.14 7.04
CA LEU A 23 1.91 16.67 6.06
C LEU A 23 3.34 16.44 6.55
N ILE A 24 4.18 16.01 5.63
CA ILE A 24 5.63 15.90 5.84
C ILE A 24 6.27 16.93 4.90
N HIS A 25 6.99 17.90 5.47
CA HIS A 25 7.55 19.03 4.72
C HIS A 25 6.52 19.69 3.79
N ASN A 26 5.31 19.93 4.30
CA ASN A 26 4.17 20.50 3.59
C ASN A 26 3.73 19.70 2.35
N ARG A 27 4.04 18.40 2.26
CA ARG A 27 3.61 17.53 1.17
C ARG A 27 2.63 16.48 1.66
N LYS A 28 1.61 16.24 0.84
CA LYS A 28 0.62 15.19 1.07
C LYS A 28 1.27 13.84 0.73
N PHE A 29 0.86 12.79 1.42
CA PHE A 29 1.29 11.44 1.08
C PHE A 29 0.18 10.42 1.34
N ASP A 30 0.33 9.25 0.74
CA ASP A 30 -0.40 8.04 1.12
C ASP A 30 0.60 6.92 1.46
N ILE A 31 0.12 5.87 2.12
CA ILE A 31 0.87 4.65 2.44
C ILE A 31 0.35 3.50 1.60
N ARG A 32 1.23 2.89 0.81
CA ARG A 32 1.00 1.60 0.16
C ARG A 32 1.35 0.48 1.13
N GLN A 33 0.33 -0.18 1.66
CA GLN A 33 0.47 -1.35 2.52
C GLN A 33 0.06 -2.60 1.77
N TRP A 34 0.88 -3.63 1.82
CA TRP A 34 0.52 -4.91 1.24
C TRP A 34 -0.06 -5.88 2.25
N PHE A 35 -1.00 -6.68 1.80
CA PHE A 35 -1.57 -7.76 2.59
C PHE A 35 -2.03 -8.90 1.68
N MET A 36 -2.13 -10.09 2.25
CA MET A 36 -2.59 -11.30 1.60
C MET A 36 -3.79 -11.85 2.36
N ILE A 37 -4.82 -12.26 1.63
CA ILE A 37 -5.90 -13.06 2.17
C ILE A 37 -5.65 -14.49 1.74
N HIS A 38 -5.68 -15.42 2.69
CA HIS A 38 -5.54 -16.84 2.44
C HIS A 38 -6.78 -17.57 2.96
N GLN A 39 -7.56 -18.13 2.04
CA GLN A 39 -8.67 -19.02 2.37
C GLN A 39 -8.11 -20.43 2.57
N THR A 40 -8.00 -20.87 3.82
CA THR A 40 -7.66 -22.25 4.15
C THR A 40 -8.90 -23.14 4.12
N GLU A 41 -8.76 -24.42 4.48
CA GLU A 41 -9.90 -25.32 4.63
C GLU A 41 -10.83 -24.92 5.78
N ASN A 42 -10.28 -24.29 6.83
CA ASN A 42 -10.95 -24.10 8.12
C ASN A 42 -10.97 -22.64 8.60
N SER A 43 -10.27 -21.72 7.93
CA SER A 43 -10.16 -20.31 8.31
C SER A 43 -9.94 -19.40 7.11
N LEU A 44 -10.25 -18.13 7.32
CA LEU A 44 -9.82 -17.02 6.48
C LEU A 44 -8.71 -16.27 7.23
N ASP A 45 -7.48 -16.37 6.73
CA ASP A 45 -6.32 -15.77 7.36
C ASP A 45 -5.90 -14.51 6.60
N VAL A 46 -5.70 -13.41 7.35
CA VAL A 46 -5.22 -12.13 6.79
C VAL A 46 -3.79 -11.90 7.24
N TYR A 47 -2.88 -11.81 6.28
CA TYR A 47 -1.46 -11.54 6.51
C TYR A 47 -1.13 -10.14 6.05
N ILE A 48 -0.70 -9.28 6.95
CA ILE A 48 -0.12 -7.97 6.60
C ILE A 48 1.38 -8.12 6.41
N TYR A 49 1.92 -7.59 5.31
CA TYR A 49 3.36 -7.57 5.11
C TYR A 49 3.98 -6.48 5.99
N ASP A 50 5.07 -6.78 6.71
CA ASP A 50 5.68 -5.81 7.61
C ASP A 50 6.24 -4.58 6.86
N GLY A 51 6.66 -4.75 5.61
CA GLY A 51 7.12 -3.65 4.77
C GLY A 51 5.98 -2.85 4.14
N CYS A 52 6.14 -1.53 4.09
CA CYS A 52 5.30 -0.61 3.33
C CYS A 52 6.14 0.55 2.80
N TYR A 53 5.55 1.40 1.96
CA TYR A 53 6.20 2.63 1.53
C TYR A 53 5.20 3.77 1.39
N LEU A 54 5.69 5.00 1.54
CA LEU A 54 4.91 6.22 1.39
C LEU A 54 5.11 6.77 -0.02
N ARG A 55 4.05 7.34 -0.59
CA ARG A 55 4.07 8.04 -1.88
C ARG A 55 3.70 9.50 -1.67
N PHE A 56 4.59 10.41 -2.04
CA PHE A 56 4.42 11.84 -1.84
C PHE A 56 3.80 12.53 -3.06
N SER A 57 3.08 13.61 -2.80
CA SER A 57 2.74 14.61 -3.79
C SER A 57 4.01 15.38 -4.20
N GLY A 58 4.09 15.80 -5.46
CA GLY A 58 5.24 16.56 -5.97
C GLY A 58 5.27 18.03 -5.54
N GLN A 59 4.14 18.56 -5.07
CA GLN A 59 3.96 19.97 -4.73
C GLN A 59 3.43 20.20 -3.29
N HIS A 60 3.46 21.46 -2.82
CA HIS A 60 3.04 21.81 -1.45
C HIS A 60 1.52 21.69 -1.36
N PHE A 61 1.04 21.10 -0.28
CA PHE A 61 -0.39 20.98 -0.04
C PHE A 61 -1.05 22.36 0.06
N SER A 62 -2.17 22.53 -0.65
CA SER A 62 -2.99 23.73 -0.64
C SER A 62 -4.43 23.31 -0.88
N LEU A 63 -5.39 23.89 -0.15
CA LEU A 63 -6.82 23.71 -0.45
C LEU A 63 -7.37 24.74 -1.44
N PHE A 64 -6.51 25.67 -1.88
CA PHE A 64 -6.88 26.76 -2.79
C PHE A 64 -6.40 26.51 -4.22
N ASP A 65 -5.61 25.46 -4.44
CA ASP A 65 -5.06 25.08 -5.73
C ASP A 65 -5.31 23.58 -5.95
N PHE A 66 -6.18 23.27 -6.91
CA PHE A 66 -6.65 21.91 -7.19
C PHE A 66 -5.77 21.16 -8.22
N ASP A 67 -4.54 21.59 -8.43
CA ASP A 67 -3.57 20.87 -9.26
C ASP A 67 -3.42 19.40 -8.76
N ASP A 68 -3.55 18.44 -9.68
CA ASP A 68 -3.39 17.01 -9.43
C ASP A 68 -2.07 16.70 -8.71
N TYR A 69 -1.01 17.47 -8.98
CA TYR A 69 0.30 17.25 -8.37
C TYR A 69 0.39 17.64 -6.89
N ILE A 70 -0.60 18.38 -6.39
CA ILE A 70 -0.77 18.75 -4.97
C ILE A 70 -1.57 17.65 -4.25
N HIS A 71 -2.60 17.12 -4.91
CA HIS A 71 -3.65 16.35 -4.25
C HIS A 71 -3.62 14.85 -4.52
N LEU A 72 -2.99 14.41 -5.60
CA LEU A 72 -2.88 13.01 -6.00
C LEU A 72 -1.44 12.55 -5.80
N THR A 73 -1.26 11.39 -5.18
CA THR A 73 0.05 10.84 -4.77
C THR A 73 0.45 9.64 -5.62
N ASN A 74 -0.41 9.21 -6.55
CA ASN A 74 -0.16 8.10 -7.46
C ASN A 74 1.12 8.35 -8.27
N HIS A 75 1.99 7.35 -8.28
CA HIS A 75 3.29 7.43 -8.95
C HIS A 75 3.18 7.76 -10.45
N SER A 76 2.16 7.25 -11.15
CA SER A 76 1.93 7.55 -12.58
C SER A 76 1.72 9.05 -12.84
N ILE A 77 1.03 9.73 -11.94
CA ILE A 77 0.78 11.17 -12.00
C ILE A 77 2.08 11.91 -11.69
N GLN A 78 2.77 11.51 -10.61
CA GLN A 78 3.99 12.19 -10.16
C GLN A 78 5.17 12.03 -11.12
N VAL A 79 5.31 10.89 -11.82
CA VAL A 79 6.37 10.69 -12.82
C VAL A 79 6.13 11.46 -14.12
N ASN A 80 4.87 11.65 -14.54
CA ASN A 80 4.56 12.52 -15.67
C ASN A 80 5.01 13.97 -15.43
N ASN A 81 5.18 14.36 -14.17
CA ASN A 81 5.66 15.67 -13.78
C ASN A 81 7.18 15.84 -13.98
N LEU A 82 7.97 14.79 -13.71
CA LEU A 82 9.44 14.81 -13.83
C LEU A 82 9.92 15.01 -15.28
N THR A 83 9.09 14.66 -16.26
CA THR A 83 9.46 14.74 -17.69
C THR A 83 8.96 16.00 -18.40
N ARG A 84 8.00 16.74 -17.81
CA ARG A 84 7.24 17.75 -18.55
C ARG A 84 7.56 19.20 -18.23
N THR A 85 8.07 19.52 -17.04
CA THR A 85 8.35 20.92 -16.70
C THR A 85 9.46 21.10 -15.67
N SER A 86 10.09 22.27 -15.69
CA SER A 86 10.94 22.83 -14.63
C SER A 86 10.26 22.95 -13.25
N VAL A 87 9.02 22.48 -13.09
CA VAL A 87 8.25 22.45 -11.84
C VAL A 87 8.77 21.36 -10.89
N ALA A 88 9.41 20.30 -11.41
CA ALA A 88 10.15 19.35 -10.57
C ALA A 88 11.24 20.03 -9.70
N GLN A 89 11.73 21.21 -10.10
CA GLN A 89 12.65 22.03 -9.28
C GLN A 89 11.93 22.96 -8.29
N LYS A 90 10.67 23.35 -8.52
CA LYS A 90 9.92 24.24 -7.60
C LYS A 90 9.47 23.53 -6.32
N GLY A 91 9.33 22.20 -6.36
CA GLY A 91 8.94 21.35 -5.24
C GLY A 91 10.07 20.50 -4.65
N ALA A 92 11.31 20.66 -5.12
CA ALA A 92 12.43 19.91 -4.57
C ALA A 92 12.63 20.30 -3.09
N HIS A 93 12.53 19.31 -2.21
CA HIS A 93 12.81 19.47 -0.79
C HIS A 93 13.96 18.52 -0.46
N GLU A 94 14.97 18.99 0.25
CA GLU A 94 16.20 18.22 0.55
C GLU A 94 15.90 16.86 1.19
N PHE A 95 14.82 16.80 1.98
CA PHE A 95 14.42 15.61 2.73
C PHE A 95 13.40 14.71 1.99
N ILE A 96 12.83 15.14 0.86
CA ILE A 96 11.96 14.29 0.03
C ILE A 96 12.74 13.88 -1.22
N PRO A 97 13.04 12.59 -1.41
CA PRO A 97 13.82 12.15 -2.56
C PRO A 97 13.07 12.45 -3.86
N SER A 98 13.80 12.61 -4.97
CA SER A 98 13.21 12.86 -6.29
C SER A 98 12.25 11.77 -6.75
N SER A 99 12.37 10.56 -6.20
CA SER A 99 11.42 9.47 -6.41
C SER A 99 10.06 9.68 -5.74
N CYS A 100 9.92 10.66 -4.85
CA CYS A 100 8.73 10.91 -4.04
C CYS A 100 8.29 9.67 -3.23
N ILE A 101 9.26 8.87 -2.76
CA ILE A 101 9.00 7.65 -1.98
C ILE A 101 9.86 7.62 -0.72
N TRP A 102 9.23 7.34 0.42
CA TRP A 102 9.92 6.94 1.66
C TRP A 102 9.63 5.49 2.00
N SER A 103 10.58 4.83 2.65
CA SER A 103 10.31 3.54 3.29
C SER A 103 9.60 3.74 4.63
N LYS A 104 9.01 2.65 5.15
CA LYS A 104 8.46 2.60 6.51
C LYS A 104 9.45 3.12 7.55
N GLU A 105 10.71 2.70 7.47
CA GLU A 105 11.75 3.02 8.45
C GLU A 105 12.07 4.51 8.46
N THR A 106 12.14 5.15 7.28
CA THR A 106 12.31 6.60 7.16
C THR A 106 11.13 7.33 7.80
N PHE A 107 9.90 6.88 7.52
CA PHE A 107 8.70 7.47 8.10
C PHE A 107 8.63 7.31 9.62
N SER A 108 8.87 6.10 10.16
CA SER A 108 8.88 5.85 11.60
C SER A 108 9.94 6.69 12.32
N THR A 109 11.12 6.86 11.72
CA THR A 109 12.19 7.71 12.28
C THR A 109 11.76 9.18 12.31
N TRP A 110 11.21 9.68 11.20
CA TRP A 110 10.71 11.06 11.12
C TRP A 110 9.58 11.28 12.13
N LEU A 111 8.60 10.39 12.18
CA LEU A 111 7.44 10.50 13.08
C LEU A 111 7.87 10.53 14.55
N ALA A 112 8.83 9.68 14.93
CA ALA A 112 9.41 9.71 16.27
C ALA A 112 10.13 11.04 16.56
N SER A 113 10.88 11.58 15.60
CA SER A 113 11.58 12.86 15.77
C SER A 113 10.64 14.06 15.98
N GLU A 114 9.45 14.03 15.38
CA GLU A 114 8.42 15.06 15.55
C GLU A 114 7.58 14.87 16.83
N ASN A 115 7.73 13.73 17.54
CA ASN A 115 6.83 13.33 18.64
C ASN A 115 7.59 12.75 19.84
N GLU A 116 8.61 13.47 20.32
CA GLU A 116 9.34 13.13 21.57
C GLU A 116 9.91 11.69 21.59
N ALA A 117 10.38 11.21 20.43
CA ALA A 117 10.91 9.86 20.22
C ALA A 117 9.90 8.71 20.47
N ARG A 118 8.60 8.99 20.49
CA ARG A 118 7.55 7.97 20.60
C ARG A 118 7.43 7.15 19.33
N ASP A 119 7.18 5.85 19.48
CA ASP A 119 6.97 4.94 18.35
C ASP A 119 5.51 4.95 17.92
N LEU A 120 5.04 6.11 17.45
CA LEU A 120 3.65 6.31 17.04
C LEU A 120 3.24 5.42 15.86
N TRP A 121 4.20 4.93 15.09
CA TRP A 121 3.92 3.93 14.05
C TRP A 121 3.35 2.65 14.67
N ASN A 122 4.06 2.06 15.63
CA ASN A 122 3.61 0.82 16.27
C ASN A 122 2.53 1.03 17.34
N GLU A 123 2.52 2.19 18.00
CA GLU A 123 1.54 2.53 19.04
C GLU A 123 0.17 2.91 18.45
N THR A 124 0.13 3.57 17.29
CA THR A 124 -1.09 4.23 16.78
C THR A 124 -1.42 3.88 15.34
N VAL A 125 -0.52 4.12 14.39
CA VAL A 125 -0.82 4.02 12.95
C VAL A 125 -1.05 2.57 12.51
N PHE A 126 -0.08 1.70 12.76
CA PHE A 126 -0.12 0.30 12.32
C PHE A 126 -1.24 -0.52 12.98
N PRO A 127 -1.58 -0.34 14.28
CA PRO A 127 -2.77 -0.95 14.87
C PRO A 127 -4.08 -0.59 14.16
N GLN A 128 -4.28 0.68 13.79
CA GLN A 128 -5.47 1.11 13.05
C GLN A 128 -5.53 0.47 11.66
N MET A 129 -4.42 0.45 10.91
CA MET A 129 -4.36 -0.23 9.61
C MET A 129 -4.74 -1.71 9.71
N LYS A 130 -4.23 -2.42 10.73
CA LYS A 130 -4.60 -3.82 10.99
C LYS A 130 -6.10 -3.99 11.29
N SER A 131 -6.68 -3.10 12.11
CA SER A 131 -8.12 -3.16 12.42
C SER A 131 -8.96 -2.97 11.16
N ILE A 132 -8.65 -1.94 10.38
CA ILE A 132 -9.37 -1.62 9.14
C ILE A 132 -9.31 -2.79 8.15
N LEU A 133 -8.13 -3.37 7.91
CA LEU A 133 -8.01 -4.52 7.00
C LEU A 133 -8.77 -5.75 7.49
N LYS A 134 -8.76 -6.00 8.80
CA LYS A 134 -9.51 -7.10 9.41
C LYS A 134 -11.02 -6.90 9.21
N GLU A 135 -11.53 -5.71 9.53
CA GLU A 135 -12.95 -5.36 9.40
C GLU A 135 -13.42 -5.45 7.94
N VAL A 136 -12.71 -4.78 7.01
CA VAL A 136 -13.07 -4.80 5.59
C VAL A 136 -13.04 -6.22 5.02
N THR A 137 -12.06 -7.04 5.42
CA THR A 137 -11.98 -8.43 4.97
C THR A 137 -13.12 -9.28 5.54
N SER A 138 -13.42 -9.13 6.84
CA SER A 138 -14.52 -9.85 7.50
C SER A 138 -15.86 -9.52 6.86
N ASP A 139 -16.17 -8.22 6.71
CA ASP A 139 -17.42 -7.74 6.12
C ASP A 139 -17.59 -8.19 4.66
N SER A 140 -16.50 -8.22 3.90
CA SER A 140 -16.53 -8.69 2.51
C SER A 140 -16.78 -10.19 2.44
N PHE A 141 -16.16 -10.97 3.33
CA PHE A 141 -16.33 -12.41 3.40
C PHE A 141 -17.76 -12.80 3.82
N GLU A 142 -18.34 -12.10 4.80
CA GLU A 142 -19.72 -12.33 5.23
C GLU A 142 -20.74 -12.09 4.10
N LYS A 143 -20.46 -11.16 3.18
CA LYS A 143 -21.32 -10.85 2.04
C LYS A 143 -21.17 -11.81 0.86
N GLU A 144 -19.93 -12.16 0.51
CA GLU A 144 -19.64 -13.05 -0.64
C GLU A 144 -19.87 -14.53 -0.32
N GLY A 145 -19.78 -14.94 0.95
CA GLY A 145 -19.93 -16.31 1.38
C GLY A 145 -18.64 -17.14 1.20
N THR A 146 -18.72 -18.30 0.53
CA THR A 146 -17.60 -19.25 0.48
C THR A 146 -16.59 -18.90 -0.63
N LEU A 147 -15.39 -18.50 -0.23
CA LEU A 147 -14.24 -18.46 -1.13
C LEU A 147 -13.77 -19.87 -1.51
N ARG A 148 -13.11 -20.00 -2.66
CA ARG A 148 -12.48 -21.27 -3.05
C ARG A 148 -11.41 -21.65 -2.02
N LYS A 149 -11.58 -22.80 -1.37
CA LYS A 149 -10.60 -23.33 -0.40
C LYS A 149 -9.21 -23.48 -1.02
N ASN A 150 -8.20 -23.29 -0.19
CA ASN A 150 -6.78 -23.37 -0.54
C ASN A 150 -6.41 -22.41 -1.67
N THR A 151 -6.95 -21.18 -1.61
CA THR A 151 -6.57 -20.09 -2.51
C THR A 151 -6.14 -18.89 -1.70
N PHE A 152 -5.24 -18.11 -2.28
CA PHE A 152 -4.79 -16.86 -1.72
C PHE A 152 -4.84 -15.79 -2.80
N GLU A 153 -4.97 -14.55 -2.36
CA GLU A 153 -4.90 -13.38 -3.23
C GLU A 153 -4.12 -12.29 -2.53
N PHE A 154 -3.32 -11.57 -3.31
CA PHE A 154 -2.44 -10.52 -2.83
C PHE A 154 -2.97 -9.15 -3.22
N PHE A 155 -2.98 -8.23 -2.25
CA PHE A 155 -3.62 -6.93 -2.37
C PHE A 155 -2.67 -5.81 -1.93
N GLY A 156 -2.89 -4.61 -2.48
CA GLY A 156 -2.31 -3.37 -1.98
C GLY A 156 -3.41 -2.46 -1.45
N ALA A 157 -3.37 -2.10 -0.19
CA ALA A 157 -4.25 -1.10 0.40
C ALA A 157 -3.55 0.26 0.44
N ASP A 158 -4.28 1.30 0.07
CA ASP A 158 -3.81 2.68 0.08
C ASP A 158 -4.44 3.38 1.28
N PHE A 159 -3.60 3.83 2.20
CA PHE A 159 -4.02 4.53 3.42
C PHE A 159 -3.59 5.98 3.41
N MET A 160 -4.37 6.84 4.05
CA MET A 160 -4.00 8.22 4.38
C MET A 160 -4.09 8.42 5.89
N ILE A 161 -3.27 9.33 6.40
CA ILE A 161 -3.28 9.73 7.81
C ILE A 161 -3.66 11.20 7.86
N ASP A 162 -4.50 11.59 8.81
CA ASP A 162 -4.83 13.00 9.05
C ASP A 162 -3.93 13.66 10.12
N GLU A 163 -4.10 14.97 10.33
CA GLU A 163 -3.32 15.73 11.33
C GLU A 163 -3.44 15.21 12.76
N LYS A 164 -4.44 14.36 13.06
CA LYS A 164 -4.69 13.75 14.38
C LYS A 164 -4.16 12.32 14.48
N LEU A 165 -3.52 11.82 13.44
CA LEU A 165 -3.08 10.43 13.30
C LEU A 165 -4.23 9.41 13.18
N ASP A 166 -5.41 9.85 12.75
CA ASP A 166 -6.49 8.96 12.35
C ASP A 166 -6.18 8.38 10.96
N VAL A 167 -6.32 7.06 10.82
CA VAL A 167 -6.00 6.32 9.59
C VAL A 167 -7.25 6.08 8.75
N PHE A 168 -7.18 6.42 7.46
CA PHE A 168 -8.27 6.28 6.50
C PHE A 168 -7.85 5.33 5.37
N LEU A 169 -8.67 4.32 5.08
CA LEU A 169 -8.53 3.51 3.87
C LEU A 169 -9.10 4.28 2.67
N LEU A 170 -8.31 4.41 1.62
CA LEU A 170 -8.71 5.06 0.36
C LEU A 170 -9.24 4.04 -0.63
N GLU A 171 -8.45 3.00 -0.90
CA GLU A 171 -8.79 1.94 -1.86
C GLU A 171 -8.04 0.65 -1.55
N ILE A 172 -8.54 -0.46 -2.10
CA ILE A 172 -7.87 -1.75 -2.13
C ILE A 172 -7.67 -2.14 -3.60
N ASN A 173 -6.41 -2.30 -3.97
CA ASN A 173 -5.97 -2.69 -5.30
C ASN A 173 -5.74 -4.21 -5.35
N LYS A 174 -6.42 -4.87 -6.28
CA LYS A 174 -6.11 -6.25 -6.67
C LYS A 174 -4.85 -6.27 -7.52
N SER A 175 -4.00 -7.29 -7.34
CA SER A 175 -2.79 -7.51 -8.14
C SER A 175 -1.94 -6.23 -8.25
N PRO A 176 -1.48 -5.68 -7.10
CA PRO A 176 -0.76 -4.42 -7.08
C PRO A 176 0.45 -4.48 -8.02
N ASP A 177 0.60 -3.44 -8.84
CA ASP A 177 1.57 -3.39 -9.94
C ASP A 177 2.99 -3.79 -9.47
N PRO A 178 3.59 -4.84 -10.07
CA PRO A 178 4.95 -5.26 -9.78
C PRO A 178 6.01 -4.31 -10.34
N ALA A 179 5.64 -3.31 -11.16
CA ALA A 179 6.55 -2.32 -11.73
C ALA A 179 7.15 -1.43 -10.64
N ALA A 180 8.18 -1.97 -10.00
CA ALA A 180 8.98 -1.28 -9.01
C ALA A 180 9.91 -0.29 -9.70
N ASN A 181 9.49 0.97 -9.73
CA ASN A 181 10.23 2.07 -10.35
C ASN A 181 11.36 2.61 -9.46
N THR A 182 11.46 2.13 -8.22
CA THR A 182 12.49 2.54 -7.25
C THR A 182 13.13 1.34 -6.55
N ARG A 183 14.32 1.53 -5.97
CA ARG A 183 15.02 0.49 -5.20
C ARG A 183 14.22 0.02 -3.98
N ILE A 184 13.54 0.94 -3.28
CA ILE A 184 12.68 0.62 -2.13
C ILE A 184 11.57 -0.34 -2.56
N GLN A 185 10.85 0.01 -3.64
CA GLN A 185 9.78 -0.83 -4.17
C GLN A 185 10.29 -2.20 -4.64
N ARG A 186 11.47 -2.26 -5.30
CA ARG A 186 12.04 -3.52 -5.79
C ARG A 186 12.34 -4.47 -4.64
N ASN A 187 13.07 -3.99 -3.63
CA ASN A 187 13.44 -4.79 -2.47
C ASN A 187 12.19 -5.31 -1.73
N LEU A 188 11.17 -4.46 -1.57
CA LEU A 188 9.91 -4.85 -0.92
C LEU A 188 9.17 -5.91 -1.75
N PHE A 189 9.07 -5.72 -3.07
CA PHE A 189 8.39 -6.66 -3.96
C PHE A 189 9.08 -8.03 -4.02
N GLU A 190 10.41 -8.05 -4.08
CA GLU A 190 11.20 -9.29 -4.02
C GLU A 190 10.97 -10.03 -2.69
N GLY A 191 11.02 -9.31 -1.57
CA GLY A 191 10.75 -9.85 -0.24
C GLY A 191 9.34 -10.43 -0.12
N ILE A 192 8.33 -9.66 -0.51
CA ILE A 192 6.92 -10.08 -0.55
C ILE A 192 6.72 -11.34 -1.37
N THR A 193 7.31 -11.40 -2.56
CA THR A 193 7.16 -12.55 -3.46
C THR A 193 7.77 -13.80 -2.81
N SER A 194 8.99 -13.68 -2.27
CA SER A 194 9.65 -14.77 -1.55
C SER A 194 8.84 -15.25 -0.36
N ASP A 195 8.33 -14.33 0.46
CA ASP A 195 7.62 -14.67 1.69
C ASP A 195 6.21 -15.21 1.42
N THR A 196 5.52 -14.70 0.40
CA THR A 196 4.24 -15.24 -0.07
C THR A 196 4.40 -16.70 -0.48
N ILE A 197 5.46 -17.02 -1.23
CA ILE A 197 5.79 -18.40 -1.62
C ILE A 197 6.04 -19.26 -0.37
N LYS A 198 6.86 -18.81 0.58
CA LYS A 198 7.14 -19.56 1.82
C LYS A 198 5.90 -19.83 2.65
N VAL A 199 5.00 -18.84 2.80
CA VAL A 199 3.74 -19.02 3.54
C VAL A 199 2.90 -20.10 2.87
N ASN A 200 2.68 -20.01 1.56
CA ASN A 200 1.89 -20.98 0.82
C ASN A 200 2.48 -22.39 0.89
N PHE A 201 3.79 -22.56 0.68
CA PHE A 201 4.45 -23.87 0.79
C PHE A 201 4.36 -24.50 2.19
N ARG A 202 4.47 -23.70 3.26
CA ARG A 202 4.29 -24.18 4.64
C ARG A 202 2.89 -24.74 4.87
N PHE A 203 1.86 -24.17 4.24
CA PHE A 203 0.49 -24.70 4.30
C PHE A 203 0.33 -26.02 3.55
N PHE A 204 0.90 -26.16 2.34
CA PHE A 204 0.82 -27.41 1.58
C PHE A 204 1.50 -28.59 2.29
N LYS A 205 2.61 -28.35 3.00
CA LYS A 205 3.27 -29.39 3.81
C LYS A 205 2.40 -29.96 4.93
N LYS A 206 1.39 -29.22 5.40
CA LYS A 206 0.51 -29.70 6.48
C LYS A 206 -0.47 -30.78 6.01
N ASN A 207 -0.70 -30.93 4.69
CA ASN A 207 -1.79 -31.73 4.12
C ASN A 207 -1.37 -32.78 3.05
N GLN A 208 -0.10 -33.19 2.94
CA GLN A 208 0.30 -34.37 2.14
C GLN A 208 1.45 -35.21 2.72
N LEU A 209 1.34 -36.54 2.53
CA LEU A 209 2.17 -37.63 3.04
C LEU A 209 3.55 -37.81 2.37
N LEU A 210 3.88 -37.08 1.29
CA LEU A 210 5.19 -37.20 0.62
C LEU A 210 5.52 -35.93 -0.20
N VAL A 211 6.65 -35.28 0.10
CA VAL A 211 7.33 -34.27 -0.75
C VAL A 211 8.76 -34.75 -0.94
N ILE A 212 9.22 -34.97 -2.17
CA ILE A 212 10.62 -35.31 -2.44
C ILE A 212 11.46 -34.04 -2.22
N PHE A 213 12.45 -34.13 -1.34
CA PHE A 213 13.15 -33.00 -0.73
C PHE A 213 14.52 -32.66 -1.32
N SER A 214 15.09 -33.47 -2.22
CA SER A 214 16.50 -33.30 -2.66
C SER A 214 16.77 -32.05 -3.50
N ASP A 215 15.76 -31.44 -4.13
CA ASP A 215 15.91 -30.16 -4.88
C ASP A 215 15.81 -28.90 -3.97
N LEU A 216 15.59 -29.09 -2.67
CA LEU A 216 15.47 -28.03 -1.66
C LEU A 216 16.74 -27.84 -0.80
N ILE A 217 17.73 -28.74 -0.89
CA ILE A 217 18.87 -28.80 0.03
C ILE A 217 19.88 -27.62 -0.14
N ALA A 218 19.86 -26.87 -1.25
CA ALA A 218 20.80 -25.74 -1.44
C ALA A 218 20.37 -24.41 -0.79
N PHE A 219 19.19 -24.33 -0.16
CA PHE A 219 18.63 -23.06 0.34
C PHE A 219 18.65 -22.90 1.87
N SER A 220 19.33 -23.80 2.59
CA SER A 220 19.50 -23.70 4.05
C SER A 220 20.91 -23.94 4.57
N ASP A 221 21.94 -23.97 3.71
CA ASP A 221 23.32 -23.93 4.20
C ASP A 221 23.58 -22.52 4.77
N SER A 222 23.80 -22.26 6.05
CA SER A 222 23.68 -23.01 7.29
C SER A 222 24.03 -21.97 8.36
N ASN A 223 23.09 -21.67 9.25
CA ASN A 223 23.16 -20.85 10.48
C ASN A 223 23.73 -19.43 10.40
#